data_AF-A0A2V8EWL1-F1
#
_entry.id   AF-A0A2V8EWL1-F1
#
_cell.length_a   1.000
_cell.length_b   1.000
_cell.length_c   1.000
_cell.angle_alpha   90.00
_cell.angle_beta   90.00
_cell.angle_gamma   90.00
#
_symmetry.space_group_name_H-M   'P 1'
#
loop_
_entity.id
_entity.type
_entity.pdbx_description
1 polymer ?
#
loop_
_entity_poly.entity_id
_entity_poly.type
_entity_poly.pdbx_seq_one_letter_code
_entity_poly.pdbx_strand_id
1 'polypeptide(L)'
;MRPFFLAWLTLALLLFALGRLSHAGDEMTLAGYVTATEQEATDGYFAVGGDAMVVVKQGSRLQQWLKLHAGQRVRLTLDAGAPE
;
A
#
# COMPACT_ATOMS: atom_id res chain seq x y z
N MET A 1 23.12 11.73 -41.32
CA MET A 1 23.49 10.89 -40.16
C MET A 1 23.17 11.53 -38.80
N ARG A 2 23.52 12.80 -38.56
CA ARG A 2 23.25 13.48 -37.26
C ARG A 2 21.78 13.50 -36.78
N PRO A 3 20.75 13.81 -37.61
CA PRO A 3 19.38 13.91 -37.10
C PRO A 3 18.78 12.55 -36.73
N PHE A 4 19.18 11.48 -37.43
CA PHE A 4 18.75 10.11 -37.14
C PHE A 4 19.28 9.63 -35.79
N PHE A 5 20.55 9.94 -35.49
CA PHE A 5 21.17 9.62 -34.21
C PHE A 5 20.50 10.38 -33.06
N LEU A 6 20.20 11.67 -33.26
CA LEU A 6 19.47 12.48 -32.27
C LEU A 6 18.07 11.92 -32.00
N ALA A 7 17.31 11.58 -33.05
CA ALA A 7 15.98 10.98 -32.90
C ALA A 7 16.03 9.64 -32.15
N TRP A 8 17.03 8.82 -32.43
CA TRP A 8 17.22 7.53 -31.75
C TRP A 8 17.61 7.69 -30.29
N LEU A 9 18.50 8.65 -29.99
CA LEU A 9 18.90 8.97 -28.62
C LEU A 9 17.72 9.51 -27.81
N THR A 10 16.89 10.39 -28.39
CA THR A 10 15.69 10.90 -27.72
C THR A 10 14.69 9.79 -27.45
N LEU A 11 14.49 8.87 -28.40
CA LEU A 11 13.60 7.72 -28.20
C LEU A 11 14.10 6.81 -27.07
N ALA A 12 15.40 6.52 -27.04
CA ALA A 12 16.01 5.71 -25.98
C ALA A 12 15.86 6.33 -24.59
N LEU A 13 16.05 7.65 -24.47
CA LEU A 13 15.84 8.38 -23.21
C LEU A 13 14.38 8.36 -22.78
N LEU A 14 13.44 8.47 -23.73
CA LEU A 14 12.00 8.45 -23.45
C LEU A 14 11.56 7.07 -22.93
N LEU A 15 12.02 6.00 -23.57
CA LEU A 15 11.76 4.63 -23.13
C LEU A 15 12.40 4.33 -21.77
N PHE A 16 13.60 4.83 -21.52
CA PHE A 16 14.27 4.67 -20.23
C PHE A 16 13.53 5.38 -19.10
N ALA A 17 13.06 6.61 -19.35
CA ALA A 17 12.24 7.34 -18.39
C ALA A 17 10.89 6.65 -18.14
N LEU A 18 10.27 6.10 -19.19
CA LEU A 18 9.00 5.38 -19.08
C LEU A 18 9.13 4.07 -18.29
N GLY A 19 10.21 3.31 -18.51
CA GLY A 19 10.49 2.09 -17.76
C GLY A 19 10.79 2.32 -16.27
N ARG A 20 11.30 3.50 -15.90
CA ARG A 20 11.48 3.90 -14.49
C ARG A 20 10.16 4.23 -13.80
N LEU A 21 9.20 4.80 -14.53
CA LEU A 21 7.86 5.16 -14.01
C LEU A 21 6.95 3.94 -13.84
N SER A 22 7.13 2.89 -14.64
CA SER A 22 6.37 1.63 -14.50
C SER A 22 6.78 0.78 -13.29
N HIS A 23 7.80 1.21 -12.52
CA HIS A 23 8.21 0.55 -11.27
C HIS A 23 7.54 1.19 -10.04
N ALA A 24 6.41 1.87 -10.23
CA ALA A 24 5.50 2.12 -9.13
C ALA A 24 5.07 0.74 -8.60
N GLY A 25 5.68 0.33 -7.49
CA GLY A 25 5.40 -0.92 -6.82
C GLY A 25 3.91 -1.02 -6.53
N ASP A 26 3.42 -2.25 -6.47
CA ASP A 26 2.02 -2.56 -6.22
C ASP A 26 1.73 -2.31 -4.72
N GLU A 27 1.82 -1.03 -4.34
CA GLU A 27 1.64 -0.52 -2.99
C GLU A 27 0.24 0.09 -2.87
N MET A 28 -0.59 -0.48 -2.01
CA MET A 28 -1.88 0.09 -1.66
C MET A 28 -1.77 0.80 -0.31
N THR A 29 -1.91 2.13 -0.32
CA THR A 29 -1.93 2.93 0.91
C THR A 29 -3.35 3.36 1.27
N LEU A 30 -3.76 3.04 2.49
CA LEU A 30 -5.06 3.39 3.08
C LEU A 30 -4.82 4.26 4.32
N ALA A 31 -5.54 5.38 4.44
CA ALA A 31 -5.44 6.24 5.62
C ALA A 31 -6.84 6.54 6.17
N GLY A 32 -7.05 6.26 7.45
CA GLY A 32 -8.36 6.39 8.08
C GLY A 32 -8.32 6.17 9.57
N TYR A 33 -9.47 6.35 10.22
CA TYR A 33 -9.62 6.01 11.63
C TYR A 33 -9.81 4.49 11.77
N VAL A 34 -9.11 3.88 12.71
CA VAL A 34 -9.35 2.48 13.07
C VAL A 34 -10.57 2.43 13.96
N THR A 35 -11.59 1.67 13.57
CA THR A 35 -12.80 1.47 14.36
C THR A 35 -13.14 -0.01 14.41
N ALA A 36 -13.48 -0.49 15.60
CA ALA A 36 -14.00 -1.83 15.84
C ALA A 36 -14.81 -1.81 17.12
N THR A 37 -15.89 -2.57 17.17
CA THR A 37 -16.57 -2.91 18.44
C THR A 37 -15.69 -3.85 19.27
N GLU A 38 -16.00 -4.02 20.56
CA GLU A 38 -15.24 -4.96 21.42
C GLU A 38 -15.29 -6.40 20.88
N GLN A 39 -16.44 -6.81 20.35
CA GLN A 39 -16.63 -8.13 19.74
C GLN A 39 -15.78 -8.27 18.46
N GLU A 40 -15.90 -7.33 17.52
CA GLU A 40 -15.12 -7.33 16.27
C GLU A 40 -13.62 -7.31 16.54
N ALA A 41 -13.17 -6.45 17.46
CA ALA A 41 -11.77 -6.35 17.82
C ALA A 41 -11.26 -7.66 18.43
N THR A 42 -12.09 -8.38 19.20
CA THR A 42 -11.77 -9.71 19.75
C THR A 42 -11.70 -10.76 18.67
N ASP A 43 -12.62 -10.71 17.71
CA ASP A 43 -12.66 -11.64 16.59
C ASP A 43 -11.60 -11.35 15.52
N GLY A 44 -10.98 -10.15 15.55
CA GLY A 44 -9.87 -9.76 14.67
C GLY A 44 -10.29 -8.87 13.49
N TYR A 45 -11.45 -8.24 13.55
CA TYR A 45 -12.00 -7.35 12.52
C TYR A 45 -11.82 -5.88 12.90
N PHE A 46 -11.23 -5.10 12.00
CA PHE A 46 -11.02 -3.66 12.19
C PHE A 46 -11.36 -2.90 10.92
N ALA A 47 -12.32 -1.98 10.99
CA ALA A 47 -12.58 -1.04 9.90
C ALA A 47 -11.54 0.08 9.92
N VAL A 48 -11.09 0.51 8.75
CA VAL A 48 -10.14 1.63 8.59
C VAL A 48 -10.72 2.63 7.60
N GLY A 49 -11.08 3.81 8.13
CA GLY A 49 -11.83 4.79 7.34
C GLY A 49 -13.25 4.29 7.03
N GLY A 50 -13.77 4.59 5.84
CA GLY A 50 -15.10 4.15 5.40
C GLY A 50 -15.09 2.94 4.45
N ASP A 51 -13.93 2.61 3.86
CA ASP A 51 -13.88 1.80 2.64
C ASP A 51 -13.09 0.49 2.79
N ALA A 52 -12.43 0.28 3.94
CA ALA A 52 -11.56 -0.88 4.14
C ALA A 52 -11.85 -1.61 5.46
N MET A 53 -11.84 -2.94 5.40
CA MET A 53 -11.87 -3.84 6.54
C MET A 53 -10.58 -4.64 6.59
N VAL A 54 -9.85 -4.55 7.70
CA VAL A 54 -8.62 -5.29 7.96
C VAL A 54 -8.95 -6.47 8.86
N VAL A 55 -8.73 -7.68 8.36
CA VAL A 55 -8.89 -8.92 9.11
C VAL A 55 -7.52 -9.41 9.52
N VAL A 56 -7.32 -9.60 10.82
CA VAL A 56 -6.04 -10.02 11.37
C VAL A 56 -6.19 -11.27 12.19
N LYS A 57 -5.12 -12.07 12.23
CA LYS A 57 -5.10 -13.29 13.04
C LYS A 57 -5.32 -12.97 14.53
N GLN A 58 -6.20 -13.73 15.16
CA GLN A 58 -6.45 -13.63 16.60
C GLN A 58 -5.19 -13.97 17.42
N GLY A 59 -4.95 -13.23 18.49
CA GLY A 59 -3.75 -13.29 19.32
C GLY A 59 -2.48 -12.73 18.68
N SER A 60 -2.57 -12.16 17.46
CA SER A 60 -1.40 -11.58 16.80
C SER A 60 -1.01 -10.24 17.43
N ARG A 61 0.28 -9.89 17.30
CA ARG A 61 0.79 -8.57 17.69
C ARG A 61 0.07 -7.44 16.97
N LEU A 62 -0.31 -7.66 15.70
CA LEU A 62 -1.06 -6.67 14.91
C LEU A 62 -2.46 -6.44 15.49
N GLN A 63 -3.17 -7.49 15.91
CA GLN A 63 -4.46 -7.34 16.58
C GLN A 63 -4.32 -6.51 17.86
N GLN A 64 -3.33 -6.81 18.69
CA GLN A 64 -3.11 -6.07 19.94
C GLN A 64 -2.73 -4.61 19.68
N TRP A 65 -1.92 -4.35 18.66
CA TRP A 65 -1.58 -2.99 18.22
C TRP A 65 -2.82 -2.23 17.74
N LEU A 66 -3.65 -2.84 16.88
CA LEU A 66 -4.87 -2.23 16.36
C LEU A 66 -5.88 -1.93 17.49
N LYS A 67 -6.00 -2.82 18.49
CA LYS A 67 -6.82 -2.58 19.69
C LYS A 67 -6.35 -1.34 20.46
N LEU A 68 -5.04 -1.18 20.66
CA LEU A 68 -4.47 -0.05 21.39
C LEU A 68 -4.61 1.28 20.64
N HIS A 69 -4.75 1.23 19.32
CA HIS A 69 -4.86 2.41 18.44
C HIS A 69 -6.29 2.57 17.89
N ALA A 70 -7.27 1.88 18.46
CA ALA A 70 -8.68 2.07 18.12
C ALA A 70 -9.10 3.52 18.41
N GLY A 71 -9.84 4.13 17.48
CA GLY A 71 -10.22 5.54 17.50
C GLY A 71 -9.12 6.50 17.04
N GLN A 72 -7.92 6.01 16.73
CA GLN A 72 -6.84 6.83 16.20
C GLN A 72 -6.79 6.76 14.67
N ARG A 73 -6.27 7.82 14.05
CA ARG A 73 -6.02 7.86 12.61
C ARG A 73 -4.72 7.12 12.32
N VAL A 74 -4.80 6.08 11.51
CA VAL A 74 -3.65 5.29 11.06
C VAL A 74 -3.48 5.40 9.55
N ARG A 75 -2.27 5.10 9.08
CA ARG A 75 -1.97 4.86 7.68
C ARG A 75 -1.45 3.42 7.57
N LEU A 76 -2.11 2.62 6.75
CA LEU A 76 -1.68 1.28 6.38
C LEU A 76 -1.12 1.33 4.97
N THR A 77 0.03 0.71 4.78
CA THR A 77 0.63 0.49 3.48
C THR A 77 0.75 -1.02 3.31
N LEU A 78 0.08 -1.54 2.28
CA LEU A 78 0.18 -2.92 1.84
C LEU A 78 1.15 -2.93 0.67
N ASP A 79 2.26 -3.64 0.83
CA ASP A 79 3.26 -3.82 -0.21
C ASP A 79 3.17 -5.29 -0.67
N ALA A 80 2.86 -5.49 -1.95
CA ALA A 80 2.98 -6.81 -2.56
C ALA A 80 4.46 -7.09 -2.79
N GLY A 81 5.13 -7.60 -1.76
CA GLY A 81 6.52 -8.03 -1.86
C GLY A 81 6.71 -8.89 -3.11
N ALA A 82 7.75 -8.57 -3.89
CA ALA A 82 8.07 -9.34 -5.10
C ALA A 82 8.21 -10.83 -4.73
N PRO A 83 7.64 -11.76 -5.53
CA PRO A 83 7.86 -13.19 -5.29
C PRO A 83 9.36 -13.48 -5.36
N GLU A 84 9.88 -14.15 -4.31
CA GLU A 84 11.28 -14.58 -4.19
C GLU A 84 11.69 -15.62 -5.24
#